data_AF-A0A3B1B078-F1
#
_entry.id   AF-A0A3B1B078-F1
#
_cell.length_a   1.000
_cell.length_b   1.000
_cell.length_c   1.000
_cell.angle_alpha   90.00
_cell.angle_beta   90.00
_cell.angle_gamma   90.00
#
_symmetry.space_group_name_H-M   'P 1'
#
loop_
_entity.id
_entity.type
_entity.pdbx_description
1 polymer ?
#
loop_
_entity_poly.entity_id
_entity_poly.type
_entity_poly.pdbx_seq_one_letter_code
_entity_poly.pdbx_strand_id
1 'polypeptide(L)'
;MVQVLPVRPFAVGILEEPWVLMHTEHTKDIHVKAEWDSDAKVWVASSDDVPGLITEADTAAELEEKLKLMIPELLLENGVIDECQDFIPFHLHCERDKEILAPCC
;
A
#
# COMPACT_ATOMS: atom_id res chain seq x y z
N MET A 1 -28.02 -21.31 -15.58
CA MET A 1 -26.75 -20.74 -15.10
C MET A 1 -25.67 -21.78 -15.35
N VAL A 2 -25.05 -21.74 -16.53
CA VAL A 2 -23.95 -22.61 -16.93
C VAL A 2 -23.04 -21.74 -17.78
N GLN A 3 -21.79 -21.63 -17.36
CA GLN A 3 -20.82 -20.72 -17.93
C GLN A 3 -20.38 -21.26 -19.30
N VAL A 4 -20.71 -20.55 -20.38
CA VAL A 4 -20.15 -20.80 -21.71
C VAL A 4 -18.87 -20.00 -21.83
N LEU A 5 -17.73 -20.65 -21.61
CA LEU A 5 -16.45 -20.08 -22.02
C LEU A 5 -16.39 -20.14 -23.56
N PRO A 6 -16.04 -19.06 -24.27
CA PRO A 6 -15.93 -19.11 -25.72
C PRO A 6 -14.73 -19.99 -26.11
N VAL A 7 -15.03 -21.13 -26.71
CA VAL A 7 -14.06 -21.92 -27.47
C VAL A 7 -13.54 -21.07 -28.63
N ARG A 8 -12.28 -20.65 -28.60
CA ARG A 8 -11.65 -19.88 -29.69
C ARG A 8 -11.45 -20.80 -30.91
N PRO A 9 -12.02 -20.50 -32.09
CA PRO A 9 -11.67 -21.23 -33.29
C PRO A 9 -10.26 -20.82 -33.75
N PHE A 10 -9.49 -21.81 -34.18
CA PHE A 10 -8.21 -21.66 -34.85
C PHE A 10 -8.34 -20.72 -36.07
N ALA A 11 -7.64 -19.60 -36.08
CA ALA A 11 -7.37 -18.81 -37.28
C ALA A 11 -5.89 -18.47 -37.35
N VAL A 12 -5.28 -18.85 -38.47
CA VAL A 12 -3.88 -18.64 -38.82
C VAL A 12 -3.67 -17.20 -39.27
N GLY A 13 -2.51 -16.60 -38.93
CA GLY A 13 -1.97 -15.43 -39.64
C GLY A 13 -1.84 -14.15 -38.81
N ILE A 14 -0.61 -13.90 -38.37
CA ILE A 14 0.05 -12.59 -38.19
C ILE A 14 -0.87 -11.41 -37.86
N LEU A 15 -1.03 -11.09 -36.57
CA LEU A 15 -0.75 -9.79 -35.96
C LEU A 15 -0.55 -10.08 -34.46
N GLU A 16 0.59 -9.66 -33.92
CA GLU A 16 0.98 -9.90 -32.52
C GLU A 16 -0.17 -9.54 -31.58
N GLU A 17 -0.67 -10.48 -30.79
CA GLU A 17 -1.67 -10.22 -29.75
C GLU A 17 -0.95 -9.51 -28.58
N PRO A 18 -1.14 -8.19 -28.33
CA PRO A 18 -0.45 -7.49 -27.24
C PRO A 18 -1.09 -7.76 -25.87
N TRP A 19 -1.83 -8.87 -25.71
CA TRP A 19 -2.70 -9.11 -24.55
C TRP A 19 -2.27 -10.32 -23.71
N VAL A 20 -1.06 -10.87 -23.91
CA VAL A 20 -0.44 -11.85 -22.98
C VAL A 20 0.46 -11.15 -21.97
N LEU A 21 0.08 -9.95 -21.54
CA LEU A 21 0.62 -9.31 -20.35
C LEU A 21 -0.59 -8.78 -19.57
N MET A 22 -0.56 -8.87 -18.24
CA MET A 22 -1.58 -8.39 -17.27
C MET A 22 -2.45 -9.43 -16.57
N HIS A 23 -1.96 -10.66 -16.41
CA HIS A 23 -2.27 -11.40 -15.17
C HIS A 23 -0.98 -11.57 -14.37
N THR A 24 -0.39 -10.45 -13.97
CA THR A 24 0.52 -10.49 -12.82
C THR A 24 -0.32 -10.10 -11.61
N GLU A 25 -0.65 -11.10 -10.81
CA GLU A 25 -0.91 -10.97 -9.39
C GLU A 25 0.30 -10.27 -8.74
N HIS A 26 0.35 -8.94 -8.87
CA HIS A 26 1.24 -8.10 -8.09
C HIS A 26 0.39 -7.58 -6.94
N THR A 27 0.38 -8.32 -5.84
CA THR A 27 0.07 -7.72 -4.56
C THR A 27 1.10 -6.61 -4.37
N LYS A 28 0.70 -5.37 -4.67
CA LYS A 28 1.60 -4.23 -4.60
C LYS A 28 2.07 -4.10 -3.15
N ASP A 29 3.38 -4.15 -2.94
CA ASP A 29 3.97 -4.02 -1.61
C ASP A 29 3.77 -2.57 -1.16
N ILE A 30 2.91 -2.35 -0.15
CA ILE A 30 2.60 -1.01 0.34
C ILE A 30 3.54 -0.68 1.48
N HIS A 31 4.39 0.31 1.28
CA HIS A 31 5.31 0.79 2.32
C HIS A 31 4.85 2.12 2.88
N VAL A 32 4.59 2.15 4.19
CA VAL A 32 4.27 3.38 4.92
C VAL A 32 5.46 3.74 5.81
N LYS A 33 5.95 4.97 5.69
CA LYS A 33 6.99 5.52 6.56
C LYS A 33 6.35 6.37 7.63
N ALA A 34 6.75 6.14 8.87
CA ALA A 34 6.34 6.92 10.02
C ALA A 34 7.58 7.51 10.69
N GLU A 35 7.65 8.84 10.70
CA GLU A 35 8.77 9.60 11.26
C GLU A 35 8.29 10.29 12.53
N TRP A 36 9.12 10.26 13.57
CA TRP A 36 8.84 10.99 14.81
C TRP A 36 9.26 12.46 14.68
N ASP A 37 8.30 13.38 14.77
CA ASP A 37 8.57 14.81 14.88
C ASP A 37 8.80 15.16 16.36
N SER A 38 10.02 15.57 16.71
CA SER A 38 10.36 15.93 18.09
C SER A 38 9.79 17.28 18.55
N ASP A 39 9.60 18.22 17.63
CA ASP A 39 9.10 19.56 17.93
C ASP A 39 7.60 19.51 18.23
N ALA A 40 6.84 18.77 17.42
CA ALA A 40 5.41 18.56 17.59
C ALA A 40 5.08 17.40 18.54
N LYS A 41 6.03 16.49 18.79
CA LYS A 41 5.87 15.27 19.60
C LYS A 41 4.78 14.34 19.06
N VAL A 42 4.73 14.19 17.74
CA VAL A 42 3.79 13.32 17.04
C VAL A 42 4.54 12.45 16.04
N TRP A 43 3.96 11.29 15.74
CA TRP A 43 4.33 10.48 14.60
C TRP A 43 3.64 11.02 13.35
N VAL A 44 4.39 11.19 12.27
CA VAL A 44 3.87 11.61 10.96
C VAL A 44 4.06 10.46 9.99
N ALA A 45 2.98 9.99 9.36
CA ALA A 45 3.00 8.93 8.38
C ALA A 45 2.78 9.46 6.95
N SER A 46 3.58 8.95 6.02
CA SER A 46 3.45 9.19 4.58
C SER A 46 3.82 7.96 3.76
N SER A 47 3.32 7.88 2.53
CA SER A 47 3.63 6.79 1.59
C SER A 47 3.49 7.24 0.14
N ASP A 48 4.39 6.78 -0.72
CA ASP A 48 4.27 6.91 -2.18
C ASP A 48 3.34 5.86 -2.79
N ASP A 49 3.09 4.75 -2.06
CA ASP A 49 2.24 3.65 -2.53
C ASP A 49 0.75 3.93 -2.33
N VAL A 50 0.40 4.79 -1.37
CA VAL A 50 -0.96 5.20 -1.04
C VAL A 50 -1.14 6.68 -1.39
N PRO A 51 -1.75 7.00 -2.55
CA PRO A 51 -1.91 8.37 -3.00
C PRO A 51 -2.69 9.21 -1.98
N GLY A 52 -2.12 10.35 -1.59
CA GLY A 52 -2.75 11.26 -0.64
C GLY A 52 -2.66 10.85 0.83
N LEU A 53 -1.90 9.79 1.16
CA LEU A 53 -1.67 9.39 2.54
C LEU A 53 -0.70 10.34 3.24
N ILE A 54 -1.26 11.23 4.07
CA ILE A 54 -0.54 12.05 5.04
C ILE A 54 -1.39 12.08 6.31
N THR A 55 -0.86 11.60 7.43
CA THR A 55 -1.57 11.59 8.71
C THR A 55 -0.61 11.62 9.89
N GLU A 56 -1.08 11.99 11.06
CA GLU A 56 -0.27 12.09 12.27
C GLU A 56 -0.99 11.56 13.51
N ALA A 57 -0.25 11.15 14.54
CA ALA A 57 -0.79 10.73 15.83
C ALA A 57 0.23 10.85 16.97
N ASP A 58 -0.24 10.98 18.21
CA ASP A 58 0.62 11.10 19.40
C ASP A 58 1.46 9.84 19.66
N THR A 59 0.92 8.66 19.30
CA THR A 59 1.60 7.38 19.47
C THR A 59 1.62 6.56 18.19
N ALA A 60 2.63 5.70 18.04
CA ALA A 60 2.75 4.81 16.89
C ALA A 60 1.56 3.82 16.78
N ALA A 61 0.98 3.42 17.92
CA ALA A 61 -0.20 2.55 17.94
C ALA A 61 -1.45 3.28 17.44
N GLU A 62 -1.66 4.53 17.86
CA GLU A 62 -2.77 5.35 17.33
C GLU A 62 -2.59 5.65 15.84
N LEU A 63 -1.34 5.86 15.41
CA LEU A 63 -1.03 6.01 13.99
C LEU A 63 -1.39 4.75 13.20
N GLU A 64 -1.02 3.57 13.69
CA GLU A 64 -1.35 2.29 13.06
C GLU A 64 -2.86 2.09 12.92
N GLU A 65 -3.64 2.40 13.96
CA GLU A 65 -5.10 2.31 13.92
C GLU A 65 -5.72 3.29 12.89
N LYS A 66 -5.19 4.52 12.79
CA LYS A 66 -5.60 5.46 11.75
C LYS A 66 -5.28 4.93 10.35
N LEU A 67 -4.09 4.35 10.16
CA LEU A 67 -3.66 3.79 8.88
C LEU A 67 -4.55 2.64 8.41
N LYS A 68 -5.01 1.77 9.32
CA LYS A 68 -5.94 0.67 9.00
C LYS A 68 -7.26 1.15 8.39
N LEU A 69 -7.68 2.38 8.69
CA LEU A 69 -8.89 2.99 8.13
C LEU A 69 -8.56 3.80 6.86
N MET A 70 -7.53 4.65 6.91
CA MET A 70 -7.24 5.57 5.81
C MET A 70 -6.66 4.88 4.58
N ILE A 71 -5.83 3.85 4.74
CA ILE A 71 -5.22 3.14 3.60
C ILE A 71 -6.28 2.53 2.66
N PRO A 72 -7.23 1.69 3.13
CA PRO A 72 -8.23 1.11 2.23
C PRO A 72 -9.13 2.18 1.59
N GLU A 73 -9.52 3.22 2.35
CA GLU A 73 -10.33 4.33 1.83
C GLU A 73 -9.62 5.06 0.68
N LEU A 74 -8.38 5.50 0.91
CA LEU A 74 -7.60 6.23 -0.10
C LEU A 74 -7.29 5.38 -1.32
N LEU A 75 -6.98 4.09 -1.15
CA LEU A 75 -6.73 3.20 -2.28
C LEU A 75 -7.97 2.99 -3.13
N LEU A 76 -9.15 2.86 -2.50
CA LEU A 76 -10.42 2.72 -3.20
C LEU A 76 -10.80 4.00 -3.94
N GLU A 77 -10.69 5.15 -3.28
CA GLU A 77 -10.99 6.47 -3.87
C GLU A 77 -10.10 6.80 -5.07
N ASN A 78 -8.86 6.30 -5.08
CA ASN A 78 -7.92 6.47 -6.18
C ASN A 78 -7.98 5.33 -7.22
N GLY A 79 -8.88 4.36 -7.09
CA GLY A 79 -9.04 3.24 -8.02
C GLY A 79 -7.83 2.31 -8.09
N VAL A 80 -7.04 2.23 -7.02
CA VAL A 80 -5.89 1.30 -6.90
C VAL A 80 -6.36 -0.10 -6.55
N ILE A 81 -7.47 -0.20 -5.81
CA ILE A 81 -8.12 -1.45 -5.42
C ILE A 81 -9.60 -1.41 -5.81
N ASP A 82 -10.20 -2.59 -5.95
CA ASP A 82 -11.65 -2.75 -6.14
C ASP A 82 -12.36 -2.95 -4.79
N GLU A 83 -13.68 -2.70 -4.78
CA GLU A 83 -14.56 -2.88 -3.61
C GLU A 83 -14.60 -4.32 -3.03
N CYS A 84 -14.08 -5.30 -3.77
CA CYS A 84 -14.04 -6.72 -3.39
C CYS A 84 -12.69 -7.17 -2.80
N GLN A 85 -11.74 -6.27 -2.57
CA GLN A 85 -10.44 -6.65 -2.00
C GLN A 85 -10.53 -6.75 -0.46
N ASP A 86 -10.58 -7.98 0.05
CA ASP A 86 -10.74 -8.25 1.49
C ASP A 86 -9.47 -8.03 2.32
N PHE A 87 -8.28 -8.09 1.69
CA PHE A 87 -7.00 -8.02 2.41
C PHE A 87 -5.97 -7.17 1.66
N ILE A 88 -5.37 -6.24 2.40
CA ILE A 88 -4.34 -5.31 1.91
C ILE A 88 -3.14 -5.41 2.86
N PRO A 89 -2.10 -6.17 2.50
CA PRO A 89 -0.88 -6.18 3.28
C PRO A 89 -0.18 -4.83 3.15
N PHE A 90 0.29 -4.29 4.27
CA PHE A 90 1.16 -3.11 4.27
C PHE A 90 2.25 -3.26 5.32
N HIS A 91 3.38 -2.61 5.07
CA HIS A 91 4.53 -2.58 5.95
C HIS A 91 4.68 -1.18 6.55
N LEU A 92 4.59 -1.07 7.87
CA LEU A 92 4.83 0.16 8.60
C LEU A 92 6.28 0.22 9.07
N HIS A 93 7.02 1.22 8.59
CA HIS A 93 8.40 1.50 8.99
C HIS A 93 8.42 2.73 9.90
N CYS A 94 8.63 2.51 11.20
CA CYS A 94 8.73 3.59 12.19
C CYS A 94 10.19 3.95 12.46
N GLU A 95 10.59 5.17 12.11
CA GLU A 95 11.93 5.70 12.36
C GLU A 95 11.90 6.76 13.46
N ARG A 96 12.80 6.61 14.46
CA ARG A 96 12.99 7.59 15.52
C ARG A 96 14.42 7.54 16.07
N ASP A 97 15.14 8.64 15.88
CA ASP A 97 16.47 8.83 16.45
C ASP A 97 16.43 8.99 17.97
N LYS A 98 17.46 8.42 18.61
CA LYS A 98 17.68 8.52 20.06
C LYS A 98 19.16 8.68 20.32
N GLU A 99 19.50 9.66 21.14
CA GLU A 99 20.86 9.88 21.59
C GLU A 99 21.08 9.21 22.96
N ILE A 100 22.22 8.53 23.13
CA ILE A 100 22.66 7.99 24.42
C ILE A 100 24.04 8.56 24.76
N LEU A 101 24.28 8.86 26.03
CA LEU A 101 25.59 9.26 26.52
C LEU A 101 26.53 8.05 26.57
N ALA A 102 27.71 8.17 25.96
CA ALA A 102 28.77 7.18 26.12
C ALA A 102 29.37 7.26 27.54
N PRO A 103 29.62 6.12 28.22
CA PRO A 103 30.27 6.15 29.52
C PRO A 103 31.70 6.71 29.38
N CYS A 104 32.06 7.69 30.21
CA CYS A 104 33.43 8.20 30.29
C CYS A 104 34.35 7.11 30.90
N CYS A 105 35.53 6.91 30.30
CA CYS A 105 36.65 6.19 30.92
C CYS A 105 37.42 7.08 31.90
#